data_AF-A0A818YKX1-F1
#
_entry.id   AF-A0A818YKX1-F1
#
_cell.length_a   1.000
_cell.length_b   1.000
_cell.length_c   1.000
_cell.angle_alpha   90.00
_cell.angle_beta   90.00
_cell.angle_gamma   90.00
#
_symmetry.space_group_name_H-M   'P 1'
#
loop_
_entity.id
_entity.type
_entity.pdbx_description
1 polymer ?
#
loop_
_entity_poly.entity_id
_entity_poly.type
_entity_poly.pdbx_seq_one_letter_code
_entity_poly.pdbx_strand_id
1 'polypeptide(L)'
;NSITLDQCTNVGIQFTTVVSLVEFVNCCQIKAQVMENVPTIQIEKTDGCHIYLSNLSLNTKFITSKSSEMTINIPFGDGEYKEYPIPEQLKICLQDRNNLLLYQMNHRVVF
;
A
#
# COMPACT_ATOMS: atom_id res chain seq x y z
N ASN A 1 -7.52 17.86 -0.75
CA ASN A 1 -7.32 17.65 0.70
C ASN A 1 -7.00 16.18 0.96
N SER A 2 -7.94 15.30 0.62
CA SER A 2 -7.78 13.84 0.46
C SER A 2 -8.26 13.42 -0.94
N ILE A 3 -8.01 12.17 -1.31
CA ILE A 3 -8.54 11.53 -2.52
C ILE A 3 -9.11 10.16 -2.10
N THR A 4 -10.29 9.81 -2.60
CA THR A 4 -10.90 8.49 -2.39
C THR A 4 -11.32 7.90 -3.72
N LEU A 5 -10.93 6.64 -3.96
CA LEU A 5 -11.46 5.80 -5.01
C LEU A 5 -12.30 4.71 -4.34
N ASP A 6 -13.58 4.62 -4.71
CA ASP A 6 -14.50 3.61 -4.21
C ASP A 6 -15.11 2.87 -5.40
N GLN A 7 -15.21 1.54 -5.32
CA GLN A 7 -15.83 0.68 -6.35
C GLN A 7 -15.24 0.87 -7.77
N CYS A 8 -13.95 1.21 -7.84
CA CYS A 8 -13.24 1.39 -9.11
C CYS A 8 -12.53 0.10 -9.53
N THR A 9 -12.62 -0.24 -10.81
CA THR A 9 -11.91 -1.39 -11.40
C THR A 9 -11.03 -0.95 -12.56
N ASN A 10 -9.77 -1.39 -12.59
CA ASN A 10 -8.79 -1.09 -13.64
C ASN A 10 -8.60 0.42 -13.86
N VAL A 11 -8.31 1.14 -12.77
CA VAL A 11 -8.12 2.59 -12.78
C VAL A 11 -6.66 2.95 -12.46
N GLY A 12 -6.11 3.83 -13.28
CA GLY A 12 -4.83 4.50 -13.05
C GLY A 12 -5.05 5.94 -12.59
N ILE A 13 -4.46 6.35 -11.46
CA ILE A 13 -4.46 7.74 -11.00
C ILE A 13 -3.04 8.28 -10.83
N GLN A 14 -2.86 9.55 -11.15
CA GLN A 14 -1.64 10.29 -10.89
C GLN A 14 -2.00 11.59 -10.17
N PHE A 15 -1.33 11.89 -9.07
CA PHE A 15 -1.58 13.08 -8.26
C PHE A 15 -0.27 13.68 -7.75
N THR A 16 -0.28 14.97 -7.42
CA THR A 16 0.92 15.70 -6.99
C THR A 16 1.14 15.60 -5.50
N THR A 17 0.50 16.48 -4.73
CA THR A 17 0.56 16.52 -3.27
C THR A 17 -0.82 16.36 -2.68
N VAL A 18 -0.92 15.51 -1.66
CA VAL A 18 -2.13 15.31 -0.85
C VAL A 18 -1.82 15.68 0.59
N VAL A 19 -2.71 16.47 1.21
CA VAL A 19 -2.48 17.04 2.55
C VAL A 19 -2.70 15.98 3.64
N SER A 20 -3.63 15.06 3.43
CA SER A 20 -4.07 14.10 4.44
C SER A 20 -3.83 12.66 4.01
N LEU A 21 -4.73 12.10 3.20
CA LEU A 21 -4.69 10.69 2.82
C LEU A 21 -5.23 10.44 1.40
N VAL A 22 -4.77 9.34 0.82
CA VAL A 22 -5.37 8.72 -0.37
C VAL A 22 -5.93 7.36 0.03
N GLU A 23 -7.17 7.09 -0.35
CA GLU A 23 -7.90 5.88 0.03
C GLU A 23 -8.39 5.12 -1.20
N PHE A 24 -8.19 3.80 -1.19
CA PHE A 24 -8.75 2.87 -2.15
C PHE A 24 -9.67 1.91 -1.39
N VAL A 25 -10.96 1.92 -1.70
CA VAL A 25 -11.98 1.12 -1.03
C VAL A 25 -12.76 0.31 -2.06
N ASN A 26 -12.96 -0.98 -1.82
CA ASN A 26 -13.75 -1.85 -2.72
C ASN A 26 -13.24 -1.82 -4.17
N CYS A 27 -11.94 -1.65 -4.38
CA CYS A 27 -11.36 -1.49 -5.71
C CYS A 27 -10.76 -2.80 -6.24
N CYS A 28 -10.49 -2.84 -7.54
CA CYS A 28 -9.78 -3.95 -8.18
C CYS A 28 -8.82 -3.42 -9.25
N GLN A 29 -7.59 -3.92 -9.30
CA GLN A 29 -6.58 -3.55 -10.31
C GLN A 29 -6.30 -2.04 -10.38
N ILE A 30 -5.91 -1.45 -9.25
CA ILE A 30 -5.56 -0.03 -9.16
C ILE A 30 -4.08 0.21 -9.41
N LYS A 31 -3.77 1.28 -10.14
CA LYS A 31 -2.43 1.88 -10.22
C LYS A 31 -2.48 3.31 -9.73
N ALA A 32 -1.63 3.69 -8.79
CA ALA A 32 -1.60 5.03 -8.23
C ALA A 32 -0.18 5.58 -8.21
N GLN A 33 0.04 6.80 -8.71
CA GLN A 33 1.34 7.45 -8.70
C GLN A 33 1.28 8.80 -8.00
N VAL A 34 2.15 9.00 -7.00
CA VAL A 34 2.37 10.29 -6.36
C VAL A 34 3.60 10.95 -6.96
N MET A 35 3.47 12.21 -7.39
CA MET A 35 4.58 12.98 -7.97
C MET A 35 5.39 13.72 -6.91
N GLU A 36 4.74 14.17 -5.84
CA GLU A 36 5.37 14.86 -4.73
C GLU A 36 5.12 14.10 -3.44
N ASN A 37 4.22 14.55 -2.56
CA ASN A 37 4.09 13.99 -1.22
C ASN A 37 2.66 13.53 -0.88
N VAL A 38 2.57 12.47 -0.09
CA VAL A 38 1.33 11.97 0.53
C VAL A 38 1.67 11.41 1.91
N PRO A 39 1.05 11.89 3.00
CA PRO A 39 1.36 11.39 4.34
C PRO A 39 0.91 9.94 4.58
N THR A 40 -0.24 9.54 4.03
CA THR A 40 -0.85 8.24 4.30
C THR A 40 -1.61 7.73 3.10
N ILE A 41 -1.43 6.44 2.80
CA ILE A 41 -2.24 5.71 1.83
C ILE A 41 -2.95 4.57 2.54
N GLN A 42 -4.28 4.49 2.35
CA GLN A 42 -5.11 3.45 2.91
C GLN A 42 -5.67 2.57 1.78
N ILE A 43 -5.56 1.25 1.96
CA ILE A 43 -6.03 0.24 1.01
C ILE A 43 -6.98 -0.70 1.73
N GLU A 44 -8.28 -0.56 1.49
CA GLU A 44 -9.32 -1.35 2.13
C GLU A 44 -10.12 -2.15 1.09
N LYS A 45 -10.35 -3.44 1.35
CA LYS A 45 -11.17 -4.32 0.49
C LYS A 45 -10.80 -4.20 -0.99
N THR A 46 -9.51 -4.14 -1.28
CA THR A 46 -9.01 -3.90 -2.63
C THR A 46 -8.08 -5.02 -3.05
N ASP A 47 -8.29 -5.57 -4.23
CA ASP A 47 -7.50 -6.66 -4.81
C ASP A 47 -6.70 -6.17 -6.01
N GLY A 48 -5.38 -6.23 -5.92
CA GLY A 48 -4.46 -5.72 -6.95
C GLY A 48 -4.30 -4.21 -6.86
N CYS A 49 -3.31 -3.73 -6.10
CA CYS A 49 -3.05 -2.31 -5.92
C CYS A 49 -1.55 -2.00 -6.02
N HIS A 50 -1.14 -1.29 -7.07
CA HIS A 50 0.24 -0.89 -7.29
C HIS A 50 0.40 0.61 -7.03
N ILE A 51 1.23 0.96 -6.05
CA ILE A 51 1.47 2.35 -5.66
C ILE A 51 2.89 2.73 -6.05
N TYR A 52 3.04 3.81 -6.80
CA TYR A 52 4.31 4.37 -7.26
C TYR A 52 4.62 5.62 -6.46
N LEU A 53 5.67 5.54 -5.65
CA LEU A 53 6.15 6.64 -4.83
C LEU A 53 7.07 7.57 -5.62
N SER A 54 7.12 8.83 -5.22
CA SER A 54 8.20 9.76 -5.56
C SER A 54 9.30 9.72 -4.49
N ASN A 55 10.46 10.29 -4.80
CA ASN A 55 11.54 10.53 -3.84
C ASN A 55 11.11 11.41 -2.65
N LEU A 56 10.06 12.23 -2.79
CA LEU A 56 9.53 13.10 -1.73
C LEU A 56 8.52 12.38 -0.82
N SER A 57 7.98 11.25 -1.27
CA SER A 57 6.93 10.49 -0.57
C SER A 57 7.45 9.22 0.13
N LEU A 58 8.76 9.07 0.30
CA LEU A 58 9.36 7.87 0.93
C LEU A 58 8.92 7.64 2.40
N ASN A 59 8.41 8.69 3.05
CA ASN A 59 7.89 8.62 4.42
C ASN A 59 6.38 8.30 4.48
N THR A 60 5.75 7.91 3.36
CA THR A 60 4.34 7.54 3.29
C THR A 60 4.04 6.38 4.22
N LYS A 61 2.98 6.50 5.02
CA LYS A 61 2.46 5.41 5.85
C LYS A 61 1.41 4.63 5.08
N PHE A 62 1.50 3.30 5.13
CA PHE A 62 0.52 2.42 4.51
C PHE A 62 -0.35 1.78 5.59
N ILE A 63 -1.66 1.87 5.39
CA ILE A 63 -2.67 1.22 6.22
C ILE A 63 -3.45 0.28 5.33
N THR A 64 -3.51 -1.00 5.66
CA THR A 64 -4.17 -2.01 4.83
C THR A 64 -5.20 -2.78 5.64
N SER A 65 -6.30 -3.17 5.00
CA SER A 65 -7.36 -3.95 5.63
C SER A 65 -8.12 -4.77 4.59
N LYS A 66 -8.14 -6.09 4.73
CA LYS A 66 -8.87 -7.01 3.83
C LYS A 66 -8.53 -6.81 2.35
N SER A 67 -7.26 -6.57 2.06
CA SER A 67 -6.77 -6.27 0.72
C SER A 67 -5.69 -7.26 0.34
N SER A 68 -5.57 -7.56 -0.96
CA SER A 68 -4.60 -8.53 -1.48
C SER A 68 -3.84 -7.99 -2.70
N GLU A 69 -2.71 -8.63 -3.04
CA GLU A 69 -1.89 -8.27 -4.22
C GLU A 69 -1.45 -6.79 -4.22
N MET A 70 -1.04 -6.29 -3.05
CA MET A 70 -0.61 -4.90 -2.87
C MET A 70 0.91 -4.76 -3.04
N THR A 71 1.34 -3.78 -3.83
CA THR A 71 2.77 -3.54 -4.12
C THR A 71 3.12 -2.06 -4.02
N ILE A 72 4.20 -1.77 -3.29
CA ILE A 72 4.82 -0.44 -3.22
C ILE A 72 6.01 -0.43 -4.18
N ASN A 73 6.03 0.55 -5.08
CA ASN A 73 7.08 0.77 -6.06
C ASN A 73 7.90 1.97 -5.60
N ILE A 74 9.13 1.71 -5.17
CA ILE A 74 10.06 2.73 -4.70
C ILE A 74 10.97 3.12 -5.86
N PRO A 75 11.09 4.41 -6.21
CA PRO A 75 11.96 4.85 -7.30
C PRO A 75 13.42 4.47 -6.99
N PHE A 76 14.10 3.87 -7.95
CA PHE A 76 15.50 3.48 -7.87
C PHE A 76 16.15 3.80 -9.20
N GLY A 77 17.08 4.75 -9.25
CA GLY A 77 17.68 5.17 -10.53
C GLY A 77 16.75 6.02 -11.39
N ASP A 78 17.10 6.16 -12.67
CA ASP A 78 16.42 7.07 -13.60
C ASP A 78 15.26 6.37 -14.30
N GLY A 79 14.04 6.63 -13.84
CA GLY A 79 12.81 6.05 -14.40
C GLY A 79 12.50 4.60 -13.99
N GLU A 80 13.36 3.97 -13.19
CA GLU A 80 13.16 2.62 -12.70
C GLU A 80 12.53 2.59 -11.29
N TYR A 81 11.83 1.50 -10.98
CA TYR A 81 11.21 1.26 -9.68
C TYR A 81 11.60 -0.12 -9.17
N LYS A 82 11.82 -0.20 -7.86
CA LYS A 82 11.94 -1.45 -7.14
C LYS A 82 10.62 -1.78 -6.45
N GLU A 83 10.14 -2.99 -6.70
CA GLU A 83 8.87 -3.48 -6.18
C GLU A 83 9.03 -4.08 -4.78
N TYR A 84 8.10 -3.73 -3.90
CA TYR A 84 8.01 -4.22 -2.53
C TYR A 84 6.57 -4.68 -2.26
N PRO A 85 6.29 -5.99 -2.28
CA PRO A 85 4.97 -6.51 -1.95
C PRO A 85 4.66 -6.23 -0.48
N ILE A 86 3.44 -5.76 -0.19
CA ILE A 86 2.95 -5.57 1.17
C ILE A 86 2.45 -6.92 1.70
N PRO A 87 2.96 -7.41 2.85
CA PRO A 87 2.46 -8.66 3.42
C PRO A 87 1.02 -8.54 3.89
N GLU A 88 0.20 -9.50 3.48
CA GLU A 88 -1.24 -9.54 3.74
C GLU A 88 -1.63 -10.54 4.84
N GLN A 89 -0.73 -11.50 5.16
CA GLN A 89 -1.00 -12.52 6.16
C GLN A 89 -0.35 -12.19 7.52
N LEU A 90 -1.16 -12.26 8.56
CA LEU A 90 -0.75 -12.12 9.95
C LEU A 90 -0.90 -13.48 10.65
N LYS A 91 0.13 -13.90 11.38
CA LYS A 91 0.09 -15.05 12.28
C LYS A 91 -0.10 -14.55 13.70
N ILE A 92 -1.13 -15.06 14.37
CA ILE A 92 -1.46 -14.72 15.75
C ILE A 92 -1.18 -15.93 16.63
N CYS A 93 -0.39 -15.75 17.68
CA CYS A 93 -0.06 -16.79 18.65
C CYS A 93 -0.50 -16.36 20.06
N LEU A 94 -1.10 -17.27 20.82
CA LEU A 94 -1.29 -17.11 22.26
C LEU A 94 0.07 -17.27 22.95
N GLN A 95 0.57 -16.21 23.58
CA GLN A 95 1.81 -16.28 24.37
C GLN A 95 1.51 -16.75 25.79
N ASP A 96 0.43 -16.22 26.38
CA ASP A 96 -0.11 -16.63 27.67
C ASP A 96 -1.63 -16.32 27.70
N ARG A 97 -2.26 -16.40 28.88
CA ARG A 97 -3.71 -16.18 29.02
C ARG A 97 -4.19 -14.76 28.68
N ASN A 98 -3.30 -13.76 28.73
CA ASN A 98 -3.66 -12.35 28.57
C ASN A 98 -2.95 -11.67 27.38
N ASN A 99 -1.96 -12.31 26.77
CA ASN A 99 -1.12 -11.71 25.74
C ASN A 99 -1.16 -12.47 24.40
N LEU A 100 -1.33 -11.72 23.32
CA LEU A 100 -1.21 -12.18 21.94
C LEU A 100 0.07 -11.64 21.32
N LEU A 101 0.77 -12.49 20.57
CA LEU A 101 1.87 -12.08 19.70
C LEU A 101 1.40 -12.08 18.25
N LEU A 102 1.68 -10.98 17.56
CA LEU A 102 1.37 -10.78 16.16
C LEU A 102 2.66 -10.83 15.34
N TYR A 103 2.70 -11.74 14.38
CA TYR A 103 3.81 -11.88 13.43
C TYR A 103 3.32 -11.57 12.03
N GLN A 104 4.01 -10.66 11.35
CA GLN A 104 3.82 -10.48 9.92
C GLN A 104 4.49 -11.63 9.17
N MET A 105 3.72 -12.34 8.35
CA MET A 105 4.25 -13.43 7.54
C MET A 105 4.84 -12.83 6.26
N ASN A 106 6.15 -12.63 6.26
CA ASN A 106 6.83 -12.19 5.04
C ASN A 106 6.88 -13.35 4.05
N HIS A 107 6.33 -13.14 2.85
CA HIS A 107 6.70 -13.91 1.67
C HIS A 107 8.16 -13.56 1.32
N ARG A 108 9.12 -14.16 2.04
CA ARG A 108 10.51 -14.17 1.58
C ARG A 108 10.58 -15.10 0.37
N VAL A 109 10.37 -14.55 -0.83
CA VAL A 109 11.03 -15.09 -2.03
C VAL A 109 12.48 -14.63 -1.91
N VAL A 110 13.29 -15.45 -1.25
CA VAL A 110 14.75 -15.33 -1.32
C VAL A 110 15.11 -15.74 -2.75
N PHE A 111 15.53 -14.78 -3.57
CA PHE A 111 16.27 -15.09 -4.79
C PHE A 111 17.68 -15.56 -4.42
#